data_AF-A0A949SV34-F1
#
_entry.id   AF-A0A949SV34-F1
#
_cell.length_a   1.000
_cell.length_b   1.000
_cell.length_c   1.000
_cell.angle_alpha   90.00
_cell.angle_beta   90.00
_cell.angle_gamma   90.00
#
_symmetry.space_group_name_H-M   'P 1'
#
loop_
_entity.id
_entity.type
_entity.pdbx_description
1 polymer ?
#
loop_
_entity_poly.entity_id
_entity_poly.type
_entity_poly.pdbx_seq_one_letter_code
_entity_poly.pdbx_strand_id
1 'polypeptide(L)'
;MPRFAFQVLALLLLAVLAGPLWALKVTLKSEEKPIDVTPLRLEGGNVVVKRGSKEMTYALDDFVAESAFEIRKSLTAREARPLMALARFALHRDLYAQARDSAREAASLDASLATEQQEVVSLSDTLEAEALYARANAEIDAADAEGARKTLTGLMQRFKDSPAARRAQALLSVLDQLAAEIKARQLQEEARKAQEAADAELKKKRQPIDDWLYEFEVQLGKDERRLSEADGDARAGHTGRGLGAMEEIVNNCAKARESLVKNESYLIYKGQKERAAAISERAKRLMVDTYERWVSHLFAMKNFAFASKVCERGLELDPKDRRLLALKVDIDEVYDKKSVLDGISPPGSGD
;
A
#
# COMPACT_ATOMS: atom_id res chain seq x y z
N MET A 1 -22.61 75.20 53.05
CA MET A 1 -21.68 75.02 51.92
C MET A 1 -21.06 73.59 51.83
N PRO A 2 -21.82 72.47 51.77
CA PRO A 2 -21.20 71.15 51.51
C PRO A 2 -21.44 70.58 50.09
N ARG A 3 -22.39 71.13 49.31
CA ARG A 3 -22.78 70.55 48.00
C ARG A 3 -21.75 70.78 46.89
N PHE A 4 -21.05 71.93 46.89
CA PHE A 4 -20.01 72.22 45.90
C PHE A 4 -18.77 71.34 46.05
N ALA A 5 -18.33 71.09 47.29
CA ALA A 5 -17.19 70.21 47.55
C ALA A 5 -17.46 68.76 47.13
N PHE A 6 -18.68 68.27 47.31
CA PHE A 6 -19.07 66.91 46.93
C PHE A 6 -19.16 66.72 45.41
N GLN A 7 -19.64 67.73 44.67
CA GLN A 7 -19.69 67.69 43.21
C GLN A 7 -18.29 67.73 42.57
N VAL A 8 -17.38 68.54 43.11
CA VAL A 8 -15.98 68.60 42.65
C VAL A 8 -15.25 67.29 42.97
N LEU A 9 -15.47 66.71 44.17
CA LEU A 9 -14.90 65.42 44.55
C LEU A 9 -15.43 64.27 43.68
N ALA A 10 -16.73 64.28 43.34
CA ALA A 10 -17.35 63.28 42.47
C ALA A 10 -16.87 63.38 41.01
N LEU A 11 -16.66 64.61 40.49
CA LEU A 11 -16.05 64.83 39.16
C LEU A 11 -14.59 64.39 39.12
N LEU A 12 -13.82 64.65 40.18
CA LEU A 12 -12.44 64.15 40.32
C LEU A 12 -12.38 62.62 40.45
N LEU A 13 -13.31 62.01 41.19
CA LEU A 13 -13.43 60.55 41.29
C LEU A 13 -13.82 59.92 39.95
N LEU A 14 -14.74 60.53 39.19
CA LEU A 14 -15.09 60.08 37.84
C LEU A 14 -13.92 60.22 36.87
N ALA A 15 -13.13 61.30 36.94
CA ALA A 15 -11.95 61.49 36.10
C ALA A 15 -10.81 60.49 36.44
N VAL A 16 -10.62 60.18 37.73
CA VAL A 16 -9.60 59.21 38.19
C VAL A 16 -10.03 57.76 37.93
N LEU A 17 -11.31 57.43 38.09
CA LEU A 17 -11.88 56.11 37.78
C LEU A 17 -12.10 55.88 36.28
N ALA A 18 -12.09 56.93 35.45
CA ALA A 18 -12.13 56.80 33.99
C ALA A 18 -10.75 56.58 33.34
N GLY A 19 -9.65 56.88 34.03
CA GLY A 19 -8.28 56.62 33.54
C GLY A 19 -8.03 55.18 33.07
N PRO A 20 -8.49 54.13 33.78
CA PRO A 20 -8.38 52.73 33.34
C PRO A 20 -9.25 52.39 32.12
N LEU A 21 -10.29 53.16 31.78
CA LEU A 21 -11.15 52.89 30.62
C LEU A 21 -10.48 53.26 29.28
N TRP A 22 -9.34 53.96 29.33
CA TRP A 22 -8.57 54.41 28.16
C TRP A 22 -7.19 53.74 28.08
N ALA A 23 -6.93 52.74 28.91
CA ALA A 23 -5.70 51.97 28.86
C ALA A 23 -5.76 50.95 27.71
N LEU A 24 -4.80 51.04 26.78
CA LEU A 24 -4.59 50.09 25.71
C LEU A 24 -3.64 48.99 26.17
N LYS A 25 -3.95 47.74 25.78
CA LYS A 25 -3.00 46.64 25.88
C LYS A 25 -2.04 46.68 24.70
N VAL A 26 -0.78 46.93 24.98
CA VAL A 26 0.27 47.06 23.97
C VAL A 26 1.45 46.15 24.31
N THR A 27 2.20 45.74 23.30
CA THR A 27 3.37 44.87 23.44
C THR A 27 4.61 45.59 22.94
N LEU A 28 5.61 45.70 23.82
CA LEU A 28 6.95 46.15 23.48
C LEU A 28 7.75 44.98 22.91
N LYS A 29 8.63 45.22 21.93
CA LYS A 29 9.53 44.19 21.38
C LYS A 29 10.47 43.60 22.44
N SER A 30 10.74 44.35 23.50
CA SER A 30 11.59 43.94 24.63
C SER A 30 10.85 43.18 25.73
N GLU A 31 9.51 43.15 25.72
CA GLU A 31 8.69 42.46 26.73
C GLU A 31 7.82 41.38 26.07
N GLU A 32 7.87 40.15 26.57
CA GLU A 32 7.04 39.05 26.05
C GLU A 32 5.56 39.17 26.42
N LYS A 33 5.22 40.01 27.41
CA LYS A 33 3.86 40.15 27.92
C LYS A 33 3.26 41.51 27.57
N PRO A 34 1.96 41.57 27.20
CA PRO A 34 1.28 42.83 26.94
C PRO A 34 1.16 43.64 28.23
N ILE A 35 1.30 44.96 28.09
CA ILE A 35 1.24 45.95 29.16
C ILE A 35 0.07 46.91 28.93
N ASP A 36 -0.57 47.33 30.02
CA ASP A 36 -1.63 48.35 29.97
C ASP A 36 -0.99 49.75 29.99
N VAL A 37 -1.25 50.53 28.94
CA VAL A 37 -0.74 51.91 28.82
C VAL A 37 -1.82 52.88 28.37
N THR A 38 -1.80 54.11 28.89
CA THR A 38 -2.62 55.21 28.38
C THR A 38 -1.73 56.15 27.57
N PRO A 39 -1.85 56.19 26.23
CA PRO A 39 -1.06 57.12 25.42
C PRO A 39 -1.52 58.56 25.65
N LEU A 40 -0.55 59.47 25.83
CA LEU A 40 -0.79 60.87 26.17
C LEU A 40 -0.51 61.78 24.96
N ARG A 41 0.65 61.65 24.33
CA ARG A 41 1.07 62.46 23.18
C ARG A 41 2.19 61.81 22.37
N LEU A 42 2.32 62.23 21.12
CA LEU A 42 3.40 61.85 20.21
C LEU A 42 4.33 63.07 19.99
N GLU A 43 5.62 62.93 20.28
CA GLU A 43 6.63 63.97 20.10
C GLU A 43 7.82 63.41 19.30
N GLY A 44 7.99 63.85 18.05
CA GLY A 44 9.18 63.54 17.24
C GLY A 44 9.45 62.04 17.01
N GLY A 45 8.41 61.20 16.93
CA GLY A 45 8.54 59.75 16.77
C GLY A 45 8.60 58.96 18.10
N ASN A 46 8.71 59.66 19.23
CA ASN A 46 8.55 59.09 20.56
C ASN A 46 7.10 59.24 21.02
N VAL A 47 6.62 58.28 21.80
CA VAL A 47 5.30 58.34 22.41
C VAL A 47 5.44 58.41 23.92
N VAL A 48 4.73 59.37 24.52
CA VAL A 48 4.62 59.50 25.96
C VAL A 48 3.37 58.73 26.38
N VAL A 49 3.58 57.73 27.23
CA VAL A 49 2.54 56.83 27.72
C VAL A 49 2.53 56.81 29.24
N LYS A 50 1.35 56.63 29.82
CA LYS A 50 1.19 56.40 31.24
C LYS A 50 1.05 54.90 31.50
N ARG A 51 1.98 54.32 32.27
CA ARG A 51 1.93 52.93 32.77
C ARG A 51 1.67 52.98 34.27
N GLY A 52 0.43 52.72 34.68
CA GLY A 52 -0.02 52.91 36.06
C GLY A 52 0.04 54.39 36.49
N SER A 53 0.87 54.72 37.50
CA SER A 53 1.07 56.09 37.97
C SER A 53 2.27 56.81 37.35
N LYS A 54 3.08 56.14 36.53
CA LYS A 54 4.31 56.70 35.95
C LYS A 54 4.13 57.05 34.47
N GLU A 55 4.63 58.21 34.08
CA GLU A 55 4.82 58.58 32.67
C GLU A 55 6.15 58.03 32.17
N MET A 56 6.13 57.43 30.98
CA MET A 56 7.28 56.85 30.32
C MET A 56 7.28 57.28 28.86
N THR A 57 8.47 57.41 28.29
CA THR A 57 8.66 57.76 26.88
C THR A 57 9.34 56.60 26.19
N TYR A 58 8.74 56.13 25.09
CA TYR A 58 9.28 55.05 24.26
C TYR A 58 9.37 55.51 22.82
N ALA A 59 10.31 54.96 22.04
CA ALA A 59 10.24 55.13 20.59
C ALA A 59 9.07 54.31 20.07
N LEU A 60 8.29 54.85 19.13
CA LEU A 60 7.14 54.13 18.60
C LEU A 60 7.56 52.81 17.90
N ASP A 61 8.77 52.78 17.34
CA ASP A 61 9.35 51.61 16.70
C ASP A 61 9.76 50.50 17.69
N ASP A 62 9.77 50.78 19.00
CA ASP A 62 10.03 49.78 20.04
C ASP A 62 8.82 48.87 20.28
N PHE A 63 7.64 49.24 19.78
CA PHE A 63 6.43 48.43 19.87
C PHE A 63 6.32 47.45 18.70
N VAL A 64 5.61 46.34 18.94
CA VAL A 64 5.16 45.46 17.85
C VAL A 64 4.23 46.27 16.93
N ALA A 65 4.24 45.99 15.63
CA ALA A 65 3.56 46.79 14.61
C ALA A 65 2.08 47.07 14.94
N GLU A 66 1.36 46.05 15.41
CA GLU A 66 -0.06 46.14 15.83
C GLU A 66 -0.23 47.08 17.03
N SER A 67 0.67 47.00 18.02
CA SER A 67 0.66 47.85 19.20
C SER A 67 1.01 49.31 18.89
N ALA A 68 2.02 49.52 18.02
CA ALA A 68 2.34 50.85 17.51
C ALA A 68 1.16 51.49 16.77
N PHE A 69 0.39 50.67 16.03
CA PHE A 69 -0.81 51.09 15.34
C PHE A 69 -1.91 51.53 16.31
N GLU A 70 -2.26 50.70 17.30
CA GLU A 70 -3.31 51.02 18.29
C GLU A 70 -3.00 52.30 19.07
N ILE A 71 -1.73 52.52 19.41
CA ILE A 71 -1.27 53.76 20.03
C ILE A 71 -1.53 54.95 19.12
N ARG A 72 -1.14 54.90 17.84
CA ARG A 72 -1.42 55.98 16.88
C ARG A 72 -2.91 56.20 16.67
N LYS A 73 -3.69 55.13 16.60
CA LYS A 73 -5.15 55.16 16.42
C LYS A 73 -5.82 55.92 17.56
N SER A 74 -5.50 55.56 18.81
CA SER A 74 -6.08 56.22 19.99
C SER A 74 -5.79 57.73 20.06
N LEU A 75 -4.61 58.16 19.61
CA LEU A 75 -4.23 59.57 19.55
C LEU A 75 -4.94 60.35 18.43
N THR A 76 -5.43 59.67 17.39
CA THR A 76 -6.05 60.29 16.20
C THR A 76 -7.56 60.06 16.11
N ALA A 77 -8.15 59.28 17.01
CA ALA A 77 -9.56 58.83 16.98
C ALA A 77 -10.63 59.94 16.99
N ARG A 78 -10.24 61.22 17.18
CA ARG A 78 -11.17 62.35 17.19
C ARG A 78 -11.35 63.01 15.83
N GLU A 79 -10.56 62.64 14.82
CA GLU A 79 -10.54 63.31 13.51
C GLU A 79 -10.67 62.30 12.36
N ALA A 80 -11.62 62.53 11.46
CA ALA A 80 -11.96 61.60 10.38
C ALA A 80 -10.83 61.44 9.32
N ARG A 81 -10.27 62.53 8.80
CA ARG A 81 -9.25 62.47 7.74
C ARG A 81 -7.92 61.85 8.19
N PRO A 82 -7.38 62.17 9.38
CA PRO A 82 -6.20 61.49 9.90
C PRO A 82 -6.42 60.00 10.14
N LEU A 83 -7.61 59.58 10.60
CA LEU A 83 -7.95 58.17 10.71
C LEU A 83 -7.97 57.45 9.36
N MET A 84 -8.44 58.11 8.30
CA MET A 84 -8.37 57.55 6.94
C MET A 84 -6.93 57.44 6.42
N ALA A 85 -6.08 58.44 6.71
CA ALA A 85 -4.66 58.35 6.40
C ALA A 85 -3.97 57.21 7.17
N LEU A 86 -4.37 56.99 8.43
CA LEU A 86 -3.90 55.88 9.24
C LEU A 86 -4.37 54.52 8.69
N ALA A 87 -5.59 54.44 8.18
CA ALA A 87 -6.11 53.23 7.53
C ALA A 87 -5.29 52.85 6.29
N ARG A 88 -4.97 53.83 5.42
CA ARG A 88 -4.07 53.62 4.27
C ARG A 88 -2.66 53.21 4.70
N PHE A 89 -2.14 53.79 5.79
CA PHE A 89 -0.85 53.39 6.33
C PHE A 89 -0.86 51.94 6.84
N ALA A 90 -1.91 51.52 7.54
CA ALA A 90 -2.08 50.13 7.96
C ALA A 90 -2.10 49.18 6.76
N LEU A 91 -2.81 49.54 5.69
CA LEU A 91 -2.86 48.76 4.47
C LEU A 91 -1.45 48.55 3.87
N HIS A 92 -0.63 49.61 3.80
CA HIS A 92 0.76 49.52 3.34
C HIS A 92 1.69 48.70 4.25
N ARG A 93 1.26 48.41 5.48
CA ARG A 93 1.99 47.62 6.46
C ARG A 93 1.40 46.22 6.66
N ASP A 94 0.51 45.79 5.75
CA ASP A 94 -0.19 44.50 5.80
C ASP A 94 -1.07 44.29 7.05
N LEU A 95 -1.46 45.39 7.70
CA LEU A 95 -2.36 45.40 8.85
C LEU A 95 -3.82 45.52 8.38
N TYR A 96 -4.30 44.52 7.64
CA TYR A 96 -5.57 44.60 6.89
C TYR A 96 -6.80 44.77 7.78
N ALA A 97 -6.84 44.13 8.95
CA ALA A 97 -7.94 44.30 9.91
C ALA A 97 -7.99 45.73 10.46
N GLN A 98 -6.82 46.23 10.87
CA GLN A 98 -6.64 47.59 11.38
C GLN A 98 -6.99 48.65 10.32
N ALA A 99 -6.65 48.41 9.05
CA ALA A 99 -7.03 49.27 7.93
C ALA A 99 -8.56 49.36 7.79
N ARG A 100 -9.27 48.22 7.82
CA ARG A 100 -10.74 48.19 7.74
C ARG A 100 -11.40 48.92 8.90
N ASP A 101 -10.95 48.64 10.11
CA ASP A 101 -11.57 49.18 11.32
C ASP A 101 -11.37 50.70 11.39
N SER A 102 -10.17 51.19 11.09
CA SER A 102 -9.90 52.64 11.05
C SER A 102 -10.60 53.35 9.90
N ALA A 103 -10.76 52.72 8.74
CA ALA A 103 -11.53 53.30 7.63
C ALA A 103 -13.03 53.42 7.98
N ARG A 104 -13.61 52.40 8.62
CA ARG A 104 -15.00 52.41 9.10
C ARG A 104 -15.23 53.49 10.15
N GLU A 105 -14.28 53.64 11.07
CA GLU A 105 -14.32 54.68 12.11
C GLU A 105 -14.15 56.09 11.52
N ALA A 106 -13.29 56.27 10.52
CA ALA A 106 -13.20 57.54 9.79
C ALA A 106 -14.54 57.93 9.12
N ALA A 107 -15.21 56.97 8.47
CA ALA A 107 -16.49 57.20 7.81
C ALA A 107 -17.65 57.45 8.79
N SER A 108 -17.59 56.91 10.01
CA SER A 108 -18.60 57.21 11.04
C SER A 108 -18.46 58.63 11.60
N LEU A 109 -17.25 59.18 11.58
CA LEU A 109 -16.98 60.57 11.96
C LEU A 109 -17.27 61.57 10.82
N ASP A 110 -17.06 61.18 9.56
CA ASP A 110 -17.34 62.00 8.39
C ASP A 110 -17.93 61.15 7.24
N ALA A 111 -19.22 61.31 6.98
CA ALA A 111 -19.94 60.56 5.96
C ALA A 111 -19.45 60.83 4.53
N SER A 112 -18.73 61.94 4.28
CA SER A 112 -18.16 62.21 2.95
C SER A 112 -17.05 61.23 2.57
N LEU A 113 -16.49 60.50 3.54
CA LEU A 113 -15.44 59.49 3.34
C LEU A 113 -15.98 58.08 3.04
N ALA A 114 -17.29 57.91 2.88
CA ALA A 114 -17.90 56.58 2.69
C ALA A 114 -17.35 55.82 1.46
N THR A 115 -17.16 56.51 0.33
CA THR A 115 -16.61 55.89 -0.89
C THR A 115 -15.16 55.43 -0.67
N GLU A 116 -14.34 56.29 -0.08
CA GLU A 116 -12.93 55.99 0.21
C GLU A 116 -12.81 54.86 1.24
N GLN A 117 -13.68 54.82 2.24
CA GLN A 117 -13.79 53.72 3.19
C GLN A 117 -14.12 52.40 2.49
N GLN A 118 -15.04 52.42 1.53
CA GLN A 118 -15.42 51.22 0.77
C GLN A 118 -14.25 50.69 -0.05
N GLU A 119 -13.49 51.57 -0.70
CA GLU A 119 -12.27 51.22 -1.45
C GLU A 119 -11.21 50.60 -0.55
N VAL A 120 -10.90 51.23 0.60
CA VAL A 120 -9.91 50.72 1.56
C VAL A 120 -10.33 49.36 2.10
N VAL A 121 -11.60 49.16 2.43
CA VAL A 121 -12.10 47.87 2.94
C VAL A 121 -12.00 46.79 1.86
N SER A 122 -12.45 47.07 0.63
CA SER A 122 -12.39 46.13 -0.48
C SER A 122 -10.95 45.72 -0.82
N LEU A 123 -10.02 46.69 -0.81
CA LEU A 123 -8.60 46.42 -1.06
C LEU A 123 -7.97 45.63 0.08
N SER A 124 -8.31 45.94 1.33
CA SER A 124 -7.87 45.16 2.50
C SER A 124 -8.30 43.70 2.44
N ASP A 125 -9.58 43.45 2.09
CA ASP A 125 -10.11 42.10 1.96
C ASP A 125 -9.41 41.31 0.86
N THR A 126 -9.14 41.97 -0.27
CA THR A 126 -8.43 41.35 -1.41
C THR A 126 -6.99 40.99 -1.03
N LEU A 127 -6.24 41.92 -0.44
CA LEU A 127 -4.84 41.69 -0.05
C LEU A 127 -4.72 40.66 1.08
N GLU A 128 -5.61 40.66 2.08
CA GLU A 128 -5.60 39.63 3.12
C GLU A 128 -5.86 38.22 2.54
N ALA A 129 -6.81 38.11 1.60
CA ALA A 129 -7.08 36.84 0.94
C ALA A 129 -5.88 36.34 0.12
N GLU A 130 -5.19 37.22 -0.61
CA GLU A 130 -3.95 36.88 -1.33
C GLU A 130 -2.82 36.47 -0.38
N ALA A 131 -2.64 37.19 0.74
CA ALA A 131 -1.62 36.87 1.73
C ALA A 131 -1.86 35.49 2.38
N LEU A 132 -3.11 35.17 2.70
CA LEU A 132 -3.49 33.84 3.21
C LEU A 132 -3.26 32.74 2.17
N TYR A 133 -3.53 33.01 0.89
CA TYR A 133 -3.27 32.07 -0.20
C TYR A 133 -1.76 31.82 -0.37
N ALA A 134 -0.94 32.88 -0.34
CA ALA A 134 0.51 32.78 -0.40
C ALA A 134 1.08 31.96 0.77
N ARG A 135 0.56 32.20 1.99
CA ARG A 135 0.92 31.41 3.17
C ARG A 135 0.59 29.92 3.00
N ALA A 136 -0.59 29.59 2.49
CA ALA A 136 -0.96 28.21 2.24
C ALA A 136 -0.02 27.52 1.22
N ASN A 137 0.43 28.23 0.18
CA ASN A 137 1.42 27.68 -0.74
C ASN A 137 2.75 27.43 -0.05
N ALA A 138 3.22 28.34 0.81
CA ALA A 138 4.44 28.14 1.58
C ALA A 138 4.33 26.93 2.54
N GLU A 139 3.16 26.69 3.13
CA GLU A 139 2.88 25.51 3.95
C GLU A 139 2.94 24.22 3.10
N ILE A 140 2.44 24.24 1.85
CA ILE A 140 2.57 23.10 0.91
C ILE A 140 4.03 22.87 0.53
N ASP A 141 4.78 23.92 0.20
CA ASP A 141 6.20 23.81 -0.15
C ASP A 141 7.04 23.27 1.03
N ALA A 142 6.63 23.57 2.27
CA ALA A 142 7.21 23.03 3.50
C ALA A 142 6.73 21.61 3.86
N ALA A 143 5.92 20.97 3.01
CA ALA A 143 5.29 19.67 3.23
C ALA A 143 4.32 19.61 4.44
N ASP A 144 3.80 20.75 4.89
CA ASP A 144 2.76 20.85 5.92
C ASP A 144 1.36 20.89 5.29
N ALA A 145 0.90 19.71 4.85
CA ALA A 145 -0.41 19.58 4.19
C ALA A 145 -1.60 19.88 5.12
N GLU A 146 -1.45 19.67 6.44
CA GLU A 146 -2.51 19.93 7.41
C GLU A 146 -2.65 21.43 7.69
N GLY A 147 -1.52 22.12 7.89
CA GLY A 147 -1.46 23.58 7.98
C GLY A 147 -2.08 24.24 6.75
N ALA A 148 -1.63 23.83 5.55
CA ALA A 148 -2.15 24.35 4.29
C ALA A 148 -3.67 24.17 4.16
N ARG A 149 -4.20 22.99 4.49
CA ARG A 149 -5.65 22.73 4.48
C ARG A 149 -6.42 23.67 5.40
N LYS A 150 -5.91 23.89 6.61
CA LYS A 150 -6.52 24.78 7.59
C LYS A 150 -6.54 26.22 7.08
N THR A 151 -5.42 26.69 6.54
CA THR A 151 -5.28 28.05 5.99
C THR A 151 -6.22 28.26 4.79
N LEU A 152 -6.25 27.34 3.83
CA LEU A 152 -7.12 27.40 2.65
C LEU A 152 -8.61 27.37 3.03
N THR A 153 -8.99 26.54 3.99
CA THR A 153 -10.37 26.46 4.48
C THR A 153 -10.78 27.77 5.16
N GLY A 154 -9.92 28.33 6.00
CA GLY A 154 -10.16 29.62 6.67
C GLY A 154 -10.29 30.78 5.68
N LEU A 155 -9.47 30.79 4.62
CA LEU A 155 -9.56 31.74 3.53
C LEU A 155 -10.91 31.63 2.81
N MET A 156 -11.34 30.43 2.45
CA MET A 156 -12.62 30.22 1.76
C MET A 156 -13.84 30.61 2.61
N GLN A 157 -13.77 30.41 3.92
CA GLN A 157 -14.84 30.80 4.83
C GLN A 157 -14.94 32.32 4.99
N ARG A 158 -13.80 33.03 5.03
CA ARG A 158 -13.75 34.48 5.26
C ARG A 158 -13.91 35.31 3.98
N PHE A 159 -13.44 34.82 2.84
CA PHE A 159 -13.36 35.60 1.59
C PHE A 159 -13.99 34.86 0.40
N LYS A 160 -15.19 34.30 0.60
CA LYS A 160 -15.86 33.34 -0.30
C LYS A 160 -15.88 33.76 -1.79
N ASP A 161 -16.09 35.04 -2.07
CA ASP A 161 -16.25 35.55 -3.44
C ASP A 161 -14.95 36.07 -4.06
N SER A 162 -13.83 36.02 -3.32
CA SER A 162 -12.53 36.49 -3.81
C SER A 162 -11.93 35.55 -4.87
N PRO A 163 -11.12 36.07 -5.81
CA PRO A 163 -10.33 35.23 -6.72
C PRO A 163 -9.40 34.24 -5.99
N ALA A 164 -8.86 34.64 -4.84
CA ALA A 164 -8.05 33.79 -3.97
C ALA A 164 -8.84 32.58 -3.43
N ALA A 165 -10.10 32.77 -3.03
CA ALA A 165 -10.96 31.67 -2.55
C ALA A 165 -11.26 30.63 -3.63
N ARG A 166 -11.48 31.07 -4.88
CA ARG A 166 -11.66 30.14 -6.00
C ARG A 166 -10.41 29.31 -6.27
N ARG A 167 -9.23 29.93 -6.20
CA ARG A 167 -7.94 29.23 -6.34
C ARG A 167 -7.69 28.27 -5.16
N ALA A 168 -8.02 28.70 -3.95
CA ALA A 168 -7.92 27.87 -2.75
C ALA A 168 -8.79 26.61 -2.83
N GLN A 169 -10.01 26.73 -3.37
CA GLN A 169 -10.90 25.60 -3.60
C GLN A 169 -10.30 24.58 -4.57
N ALA A 170 -9.72 25.03 -5.68
CA ALA A 170 -9.06 24.15 -6.64
C ALA A 170 -7.87 23.42 -5.99
N LEU A 171 -7.07 24.14 -5.22
CA LEU A 171 -5.90 23.58 -4.54
C LEU A 171 -6.27 22.54 -3.47
N LEU A 172 -7.31 22.79 -2.68
CA LEU A 172 -7.85 21.82 -1.72
C LEU A 172 -8.30 20.53 -2.41
N SER A 173 -9.02 20.65 -3.53
CA SER A 173 -9.45 19.47 -4.30
C SER A 173 -8.27 18.63 -4.78
N VAL A 174 -7.17 19.27 -5.21
CA VAL A 174 -5.95 18.56 -5.63
C VAL A 174 -5.28 17.87 -4.45
N LEU A 175 -5.19 18.53 -3.29
CA LEU A 175 -4.65 17.94 -2.06
C LEU A 175 -5.47 16.72 -1.60
N ASP A 176 -6.80 16.75 -1.75
CA ASP A 176 -7.67 15.62 -1.46
C ASP A 176 -7.45 14.44 -2.41
N GLN A 177 -7.33 14.72 -3.71
CA GLN A 177 -7.06 13.69 -4.72
C GLN A 177 -5.72 13.01 -4.49
N LEU A 178 -4.65 13.77 -4.26
CA LEU A 178 -3.32 13.22 -3.99
C LEU A 178 -3.29 12.36 -2.71
N ALA A 179 -3.97 12.80 -1.64
CA ALA A 179 -4.07 12.03 -0.41
C ALA A 179 -4.79 10.68 -0.64
N ALA A 180 -5.86 10.68 -1.44
CA ALA A 180 -6.58 9.47 -1.80
C ALA A 180 -5.73 8.52 -2.66
N GLU A 181 -4.99 9.05 -3.65
CA GLU A 181 -4.10 8.27 -4.51
C GLU A 181 -2.96 7.61 -3.72
N ILE A 182 -2.32 8.34 -2.80
CA ILE A 182 -1.25 7.80 -1.95
C ILE A 182 -1.81 6.64 -1.11
N LYS A 183 -2.97 6.83 -0.48
CA LYS A 183 -3.62 5.78 0.32
C LYS A 183 -4.01 4.57 -0.53
N ALA A 184 -4.51 4.79 -1.74
CA ALA A 184 -4.85 3.71 -2.67
C ALA A 184 -3.60 2.89 -3.08
N ARG A 185 -2.46 3.55 -3.35
CA ARG A 185 -1.19 2.88 -3.65
C ARG A 185 -0.68 2.05 -2.47
N GLN A 186 -0.74 2.60 -1.24
CA GLN A 186 -0.34 1.88 -0.03
C GLN A 186 -1.17 0.60 0.15
N LEU A 187 -2.50 0.69 0.01
CA LEU A 187 -3.39 -0.46 0.10
C LEU A 187 -3.13 -1.50 -1.01
N GLN A 188 -2.80 -1.06 -2.23
CA GLN A 188 -2.41 -1.97 -3.31
C GLN A 188 -1.10 -2.72 -3.00
N GLU A 189 -0.09 -2.04 -2.46
CA GLU A 189 1.16 -2.68 -2.07
C GLU A 189 0.97 -3.67 -0.90
N GLU A 190 0.15 -3.31 0.09
CA GLU A 190 -0.20 -4.19 1.20
C GLU A 190 -0.94 -5.43 0.71
N ALA A 191 -1.93 -5.26 -0.16
CA ALA A 191 -2.66 -6.38 -0.78
C ALA A 191 -1.72 -7.29 -1.57
N ARG A 192 -0.79 -6.72 -2.36
CA ARG A 192 0.20 -7.50 -3.10
C ARG A 192 1.11 -8.30 -2.17
N LYS A 193 1.66 -7.67 -1.12
CA LYS A 193 2.51 -8.36 -0.13
C LYS A 193 1.76 -9.47 0.61
N ALA A 194 0.49 -9.24 0.95
CA ALA A 194 -0.35 -10.25 1.59
C ALA A 194 -0.61 -11.45 0.65
N GLN A 195 -0.87 -11.18 -0.63
CA GLN A 195 -1.05 -12.23 -1.64
C GLN A 195 0.25 -13.03 -1.85
N GLU A 196 1.39 -12.35 -2.02
CA GLU A 196 2.70 -13.00 -2.16
C GLU A 196 3.03 -13.89 -0.95
N ALA A 197 2.71 -13.45 0.27
CA ALA A 197 2.89 -14.24 1.48
C ALA A 197 1.98 -15.48 1.52
N ALA A 198 0.71 -15.33 1.14
CA ALA A 198 -0.25 -16.44 1.08
C ALA A 198 0.18 -17.49 0.03
N ASP A 199 0.61 -17.03 -1.15
CA ASP A 199 1.11 -17.91 -2.22
C ASP A 199 2.38 -18.64 -1.80
N ALA A 200 3.31 -17.96 -1.11
CA ALA A 200 4.51 -18.57 -0.56
C ALA A 200 4.19 -19.65 0.49
N GLU A 201 3.21 -19.41 1.35
CA GLU A 201 2.78 -20.37 2.37
C GLU A 201 2.11 -21.60 1.74
N LEU A 202 1.24 -21.39 0.74
CA LEU A 202 0.65 -22.48 -0.04
C LEU A 202 1.71 -23.30 -0.75
N LYS A 203 2.70 -22.65 -1.38
CA LYS A 203 3.83 -23.32 -2.02
C LYS A 203 4.62 -24.15 -1.00
N LYS A 204 4.93 -23.61 0.17
CA LYS A 204 5.61 -24.36 1.25
C LYS A 204 4.81 -25.58 1.70
N LYS A 205 3.47 -25.47 1.79
CA LYS A 205 2.57 -26.59 2.13
C LYS A 205 2.44 -27.64 1.01
N ARG A 206 2.73 -27.27 -0.24
CA ARG A 206 2.68 -28.15 -1.43
C ARG A 206 4.03 -28.82 -1.71
N GLN A 207 5.13 -28.15 -1.37
CA GLN A 207 6.50 -28.56 -1.68
C GLN A 207 6.81 -30.04 -1.37
N PRO A 208 6.44 -30.62 -0.21
CA PRO A 208 6.78 -32.02 0.07
C PRO A 208 6.17 -33.01 -0.92
N ILE A 209 5.00 -32.68 -1.50
CA ILE A 209 4.33 -33.52 -2.50
C ILE A 209 4.93 -33.30 -3.88
N ASP A 210 5.29 -32.05 -4.19
CA ASP A 210 6.00 -31.74 -5.43
C ASP A 210 7.34 -32.49 -5.50
N ASP A 211 8.08 -32.52 -4.38
CA ASP A 211 9.34 -33.25 -4.25
C ASP A 211 9.12 -34.76 -4.37
N TRP A 212 8.12 -35.30 -3.67
CA TRP A 212 7.77 -36.72 -3.74
C TRP A 212 7.36 -37.18 -5.15
N LEU A 213 6.56 -36.39 -5.88
CA LEU A 213 6.21 -36.69 -7.27
C LEU A 213 7.42 -36.57 -8.20
N TYR A 214 8.30 -35.59 -7.94
CA TYR A 214 9.54 -35.44 -8.69
C TYR A 214 10.47 -36.65 -8.54
N GLU A 215 10.56 -37.24 -7.35
CA GLU A 215 11.35 -38.46 -7.13
C GLU A 215 10.88 -39.62 -8.03
N PHE A 216 9.56 -39.80 -8.22
CA PHE A 216 9.04 -40.80 -9.16
C PHE A 216 9.42 -40.47 -10.61
N GLU A 217 9.32 -39.21 -11.03
CA GLU A 217 9.70 -38.79 -12.38
C GLU A 217 11.18 -39.05 -12.66
N VAL A 218 12.04 -38.76 -11.69
CA VAL A 218 13.48 -39.03 -11.77
C VAL A 218 13.75 -40.53 -11.83
N GLN A 219 13.06 -41.32 -11.01
CA GLN A 219 13.24 -42.77 -10.99
C GLN A 219 12.79 -43.42 -12.31
N LEU A 220 11.64 -43.01 -12.85
CA LEU A 220 11.18 -43.47 -14.17
C LEU A 220 12.16 -43.09 -15.28
N GLY A 221 12.73 -41.89 -15.24
CA GLY A 221 13.77 -41.48 -16.20
C GLY A 221 15.10 -42.23 -16.06
N LYS A 222 15.39 -42.82 -14.89
CA LYS A 222 16.51 -43.75 -14.72
C LYS A 222 16.14 -45.13 -15.28
N ASP A 223 14.96 -45.63 -14.97
CA ASP A 223 14.51 -46.94 -15.42
C ASP A 223 14.32 -47.02 -16.94
N GLU A 224 13.93 -45.93 -17.60
CA GLU A 224 13.91 -45.80 -19.08
C GLU A 224 15.30 -45.99 -19.70
N ARG A 225 16.34 -45.40 -19.08
CA ARG A 225 17.73 -45.56 -19.52
C ARG A 225 18.23 -46.98 -19.26
N ARG A 226 17.95 -47.50 -18.06
CA ARG A 226 18.30 -48.88 -17.67
C ARG A 226 17.63 -49.91 -18.59
N LEU A 227 16.44 -49.67 -19.11
CA LEU A 227 15.80 -50.57 -20.07
C LEU A 227 16.61 -50.72 -21.35
N SER A 228 17.22 -49.63 -21.82
CA SER A 228 18.05 -49.66 -23.03
C SER A 228 19.37 -50.43 -22.78
N GLU A 229 19.96 -50.25 -21.60
CA GLU A 229 21.14 -51.01 -21.16
C GLU A 229 20.82 -52.50 -20.99
N ALA A 230 19.70 -52.83 -20.34
CA ALA A 230 19.23 -54.19 -20.13
C ALA A 230 18.92 -54.92 -21.45
N ASP A 231 18.33 -54.21 -22.42
CA ASP A 231 18.12 -54.73 -23.77
C ASP A 231 19.46 -55.00 -24.48
N GLY A 232 20.44 -54.09 -24.33
CA GLY A 232 21.80 -54.29 -24.84
C GLY A 232 22.49 -55.51 -24.24
N ASP A 233 22.44 -55.66 -22.91
CA ASP A 233 23.01 -56.80 -22.19
C ASP A 233 22.37 -58.13 -22.62
N ALA A 234 21.04 -58.16 -22.77
CA ALA A 234 20.32 -59.34 -23.22
C ALA A 234 20.74 -59.76 -24.66
N ARG A 235 20.87 -58.79 -25.58
CA ARG A 235 21.35 -59.04 -26.95
C ARG A 235 22.80 -59.51 -27.01
N ALA A 236 23.64 -59.02 -26.11
CA ALA A 236 25.04 -59.42 -26.00
C ALA A 236 25.24 -60.83 -25.39
N GLY A 237 24.15 -61.51 -25.01
CA GLY A 237 24.19 -62.84 -24.40
C GLY A 237 24.33 -62.83 -22.88
N HIS A 238 24.33 -61.66 -22.22
CA HIS A 238 24.29 -61.50 -20.76
C HIS A 238 22.85 -61.58 -20.23
N THR A 239 22.14 -62.64 -20.58
CA THR A 239 20.69 -62.78 -20.43
C THR A 239 20.23 -62.73 -18.97
N GLY A 240 20.99 -63.32 -18.04
CA GLY A 240 20.68 -63.24 -16.60
C GLY A 240 20.71 -61.80 -16.05
N ARG A 241 21.63 -60.97 -16.54
CA ARG A 241 21.74 -59.55 -16.15
C ARG A 241 20.66 -58.70 -16.80
N GLY A 242 20.47 -58.86 -18.11
CA GLY A 242 19.47 -58.11 -18.88
C GLY A 242 18.04 -58.40 -18.41
N LEU A 243 17.67 -59.68 -18.27
CA LEU A 243 16.32 -60.04 -17.82
C LEU A 243 16.06 -59.70 -16.36
N GLY A 244 17.05 -59.87 -15.48
CA GLY A 244 16.94 -59.43 -14.08
C GLY A 244 16.70 -57.93 -13.96
N ALA A 245 17.40 -57.12 -14.77
CA ALA A 245 17.18 -55.68 -14.80
C ALA A 245 15.78 -55.30 -15.33
N MET A 246 15.26 -56.02 -16.33
CA MET A 246 13.89 -55.82 -16.83
C MET A 246 12.83 -56.14 -15.76
N GLU A 247 13.04 -57.19 -14.96
CA GLU A 247 12.17 -57.51 -13.83
C GLU A 247 12.15 -56.41 -12.76
N GLU A 248 13.33 -55.89 -12.40
CA GLU A 248 13.45 -54.78 -11.45
C GLU A 248 12.72 -53.51 -11.95
N ILE A 249 12.86 -53.17 -13.23
CA ILE A 249 12.19 -52.00 -13.83
C ILE A 249 10.67 -52.13 -13.72
N VAL A 250 10.12 -53.29 -14.08
CA VAL A 250 8.67 -53.57 -13.96
C VAL A 250 8.21 -53.45 -12.51
N ASN A 251 8.96 -54.02 -11.57
CA ASN A 251 8.64 -53.96 -10.15
C ASN A 251 8.68 -52.53 -9.59
N ASN A 252 9.64 -51.71 -10.01
CA ASN A 252 9.73 -50.30 -9.62
C ASN A 252 8.53 -49.50 -10.13
N CYS A 253 8.16 -49.69 -11.40
CA CYS A 253 7.00 -49.03 -12.00
C CYS A 253 5.69 -49.46 -11.33
N ALA A 254 5.52 -50.75 -11.02
CA ALA A 254 4.36 -51.26 -10.32
C ALA A 254 4.23 -50.64 -8.91
N LYS A 255 5.33 -50.59 -8.14
CA LYS A 255 5.37 -49.95 -6.82
C LYS A 255 5.05 -48.46 -6.89
N ALA A 256 5.57 -47.75 -7.89
CA ALA A 256 5.27 -46.34 -8.11
C ALA A 256 3.76 -46.12 -8.34
N ARG A 257 3.15 -46.90 -9.23
CA ARG A 257 1.71 -46.80 -9.52
C ARG A 257 0.85 -47.16 -8.32
N GLU A 258 1.19 -48.22 -7.59
CA GLU A 258 0.48 -48.60 -6.36
C GLU A 258 0.56 -47.49 -5.31
N SER A 259 1.73 -46.87 -5.15
CA SER A 259 1.93 -45.77 -4.21
C SER A 259 1.10 -44.53 -4.57
N LEU A 260 1.00 -44.20 -5.86
CA LEU A 260 0.15 -43.10 -6.34
C LEU A 260 -1.34 -43.37 -6.10
N VAL A 261 -1.80 -44.60 -6.34
CA VAL A 261 -3.20 -45.01 -6.09
C VAL A 261 -3.53 -44.95 -4.61
N LYS A 262 -2.65 -45.48 -3.74
CA LYS A 262 -2.85 -45.45 -2.27
C LYS A 262 -2.98 -44.03 -1.72
N ASN A 263 -2.41 -43.04 -2.40
CA ASN A 263 -2.39 -41.64 -1.97
C ASN A 263 -3.32 -40.73 -2.79
N GLU A 264 -4.26 -41.28 -3.58
CA GLU A 264 -5.10 -40.50 -4.50
C GLU A 264 -5.88 -39.37 -3.77
N SER A 265 -6.52 -39.67 -2.64
CA SER A 265 -7.30 -38.67 -1.88
C SER A 265 -6.45 -37.49 -1.41
N TYR A 266 -5.20 -37.75 -1.01
CA TYR A 266 -4.27 -36.71 -0.58
C TYR A 266 -3.78 -35.87 -1.77
N LEU A 267 -3.54 -36.51 -2.92
CA LEU A 267 -3.20 -35.84 -4.17
C LEU A 267 -4.34 -34.95 -4.70
N ILE A 268 -5.60 -35.38 -4.55
CA ILE A 268 -6.78 -34.57 -4.87
C ILE A 268 -6.83 -33.34 -3.96
N TYR A 269 -6.74 -33.54 -2.65
CA TYR A 269 -6.76 -32.45 -1.67
C TYR A 269 -5.67 -31.40 -1.95
N LYS A 270 -4.54 -31.82 -2.50
CA LYS A 270 -3.37 -30.97 -2.77
C LYS A 270 -3.30 -30.46 -4.22
N GLY A 271 -4.31 -30.75 -5.05
CA GLY A 271 -4.39 -30.28 -6.43
C GLY A 271 -3.37 -30.89 -7.38
N GLN A 272 -2.92 -32.12 -7.12
CA GLN A 272 -1.84 -32.81 -7.87
C GLN A 272 -2.32 -34.03 -8.65
N LYS A 273 -3.63 -34.26 -8.72
CA LYS A 273 -4.21 -35.45 -9.36
C LYS A 273 -3.72 -35.64 -10.79
N GLU A 274 -3.67 -34.57 -11.57
CA GLU A 274 -3.28 -34.63 -12.98
C GLU A 274 -1.80 -35.01 -13.18
N ARG A 275 -0.90 -34.40 -12.39
CA ARG A 275 0.54 -34.74 -12.43
C ARG A 275 0.77 -36.19 -12.02
N ALA A 276 0.12 -36.66 -10.95
CA ALA A 276 0.20 -38.05 -10.53
C ALA A 276 -0.34 -39.01 -11.60
N ALA A 277 -1.44 -38.68 -12.26
CA ALA A 277 -1.98 -39.47 -13.37
C ALA A 277 -0.99 -39.56 -14.54
N ALA A 278 -0.33 -38.46 -14.91
CA ALA A 278 0.69 -38.46 -15.95
C ALA A 278 1.89 -39.35 -15.61
N ILE A 279 2.36 -39.34 -14.36
CA ILE A 279 3.44 -40.22 -13.88
C ILE A 279 2.99 -41.68 -13.93
N SER A 280 1.78 -42.00 -13.47
CA SER A 280 1.23 -43.36 -13.52
C SER A 280 1.11 -43.88 -14.95
N GLU A 281 0.65 -43.04 -15.88
CA GLU A 281 0.56 -43.41 -17.31
C GLU A 281 1.95 -43.60 -17.93
N ARG A 282 2.94 -42.77 -17.57
CA ARG A 282 4.33 -42.96 -18.02
C ARG A 282 4.91 -44.27 -17.51
N ALA A 283 4.70 -44.59 -16.23
CA ALA A 283 5.11 -45.87 -15.64
C ALA A 283 4.44 -47.07 -16.34
N LYS A 284 3.13 -46.95 -16.65
CA LYS A 284 2.41 -47.98 -17.41
C LYS A 284 3.07 -48.25 -18.76
N ARG A 285 3.37 -47.21 -19.54
CA ARG A 285 4.01 -47.36 -20.86
C ARG A 285 5.37 -48.04 -20.75
N LEU A 286 6.19 -47.60 -19.79
CA LEU A 286 7.51 -48.21 -19.57
C LEU A 286 7.42 -49.70 -19.21
N MET A 287 6.44 -50.09 -18.39
CA MET A 287 6.20 -51.51 -18.09
C MET A 287 5.82 -52.31 -19.34
N VAL A 288 4.90 -51.79 -20.16
CA VAL A 288 4.48 -52.46 -21.41
C VAL A 288 5.66 -52.64 -22.36
N ASP A 289 6.46 -51.59 -22.55
CA ASP A 289 7.67 -51.66 -23.39
C ASP A 289 8.70 -52.65 -22.82
N THR A 290 8.83 -52.72 -21.50
CA THR A 290 9.73 -53.67 -20.84
C THR A 290 9.24 -55.11 -21.02
N TYR A 291 7.94 -55.36 -20.85
CA TYR A 291 7.34 -56.68 -21.08
C TYR A 291 7.52 -57.14 -22.53
N GLU A 292 7.30 -56.26 -23.51
CA GLU A 292 7.48 -56.58 -24.93
C GLU A 292 8.92 -57.04 -25.22
N ARG A 293 9.93 -56.27 -24.80
CA ARG A 293 11.34 -56.64 -25.01
C ARG A 293 11.72 -57.90 -24.26
N TRP A 294 11.24 -58.06 -23.03
CA TRP A 294 11.51 -59.24 -22.22
C TRP A 294 10.94 -60.51 -22.88
N VAL A 295 9.71 -60.46 -23.35
CA VAL A 295 9.07 -61.56 -24.08
C VAL A 295 9.84 -61.89 -25.35
N SER A 296 10.23 -60.89 -26.14
CA SER A 296 11.03 -61.06 -27.35
C SER A 296 12.36 -61.80 -27.08
N HIS A 297 13.07 -61.44 -26.01
CA HIS A 297 14.31 -62.13 -25.61
C HIS A 297 14.07 -63.57 -25.16
N LEU A 298 13.03 -63.80 -24.35
CA LEU A 298 12.68 -65.16 -23.90
C LEU A 298 12.28 -66.06 -25.07
N PHE A 299 11.55 -65.53 -26.04
CA PHE A 299 11.16 -66.22 -27.25
C PHE A 299 12.38 -66.59 -28.10
N ALA A 300 13.32 -65.66 -28.32
CA ALA A 300 14.56 -65.93 -29.03
C ALA A 300 15.42 -67.02 -28.36
N MET A 301 15.40 -67.09 -27.03
CA MET A 301 16.05 -68.15 -26.25
C MET A 301 15.26 -69.47 -26.20
N LYS A 302 14.13 -69.57 -26.90
CA LYS A 302 13.22 -70.73 -26.88
C LYS A 302 12.64 -71.06 -25.50
N ASN A 303 12.61 -70.09 -24.58
CA ASN A 303 11.99 -70.23 -23.26
C ASN A 303 10.50 -69.86 -23.33
N PHE A 304 9.74 -70.61 -24.13
CA PHE A 304 8.36 -70.25 -24.50
C PHE A 304 7.38 -70.28 -23.31
N ALA A 305 7.57 -71.20 -22.37
CA ALA A 305 6.73 -71.29 -21.17
C ALA A 305 6.82 -70.03 -20.30
N PHE A 306 8.02 -69.46 -20.15
CA PHE A 306 8.21 -68.22 -19.40
C PHE A 306 7.82 -66.99 -20.23
N ALA A 307 8.13 -66.98 -21.54
CA ALA A 307 7.69 -65.94 -22.47
C ALA A 307 6.15 -65.76 -22.45
N SER A 308 5.39 -66.86 -22.48
CA SER A 308 3.93 -66.83 -22.38
C SER A 308 3.44 -66.15 -21.09
N LYS A 309 4.04 -66.47 -19.95
CA LYS A 309 3.65 -65.88 -18.64
C LYS A 309 3.94 -64.38 -18.58
N VAL A 310 5.10 -63.96 -19.09
CA VAL A 310 5.49 -62.55 -19.12
C VAL A 310 4.60 -61.78 -20.11
N CYS A 311 4.24 -62.40 -21.24
CA CYS A 311 3.32 -61.83 -22.23
C CYS A 311 1.90 -61.67 -21.68
N GLU A 312 1.37 -62.69 -20.98
CA GLU A 312 0.08 -62.62 -20.29
C GLU A 312 0.04 -61.45 -19.30
N ARG A 313 1.08 -61.26 -18.48
CA ARG A 313 1.20 -60.11 -17.56
C ARG A 313 1.24 -58.75 -18.27
N GLY A 314 1.92 -58.66 -19.41
CA GLY A 314 1.93 -57.45 -20.23
C GLY A 314 0.54 -57.12 -20.80
N LEU A 315 -0.19 -58.13 -21.27
CA LEU A 315 -1.54 -57.99 -21.80
C LEU A 315 -2.60 -57.73 -20.72
N GLU A 316 -2.41 -58.20 -19.49
CA GLU A 316 -3.23 -57.79 -18.34
C GLU A 316 -3.11 -56.28 -18.08
N LEU A 317 -1.92 -55.71 -18.32
CA LEU A 317 -1.65 -54.29 -18.15
C LEU A 317 -2.18 -53.43 -19.30
N ASP A 318 -2.03 -53.91 -20.53
CA ASP A 318 -2.62 -53.30 -21.73
C ASP A 318 -3.11 -54.36 -22.73
N PRO A 319 -4.40 -54.75 -22.67
CA PRO A 319 -4.97 -55.79 -23.52
C PRO A 319 -4.99 -55.45 -25.01
N LYS A 320 -4.76 -54.18 -25.36
CA LYS A 320 -4.82 -53.67 -26.74
C LYS A 320 -3.43 -53.46 -27.33
N ASP A 321 -2.34 -53.73 -26.60
CA ASP A 321 -0.99 -53.58 -27.14
C ASP A 321 -0.75 -54.61 -28.25
N ARG A 322 -0.66 -54.11 -29.49
CA ARG A 322 -0.54 -54.94 -30.69
C ARG A 322 0.78 -55.71 -30.75
N ARG A 323 1.84 -55.21 -30.12
CA ARG A 323 3.17 -55.84 -30.14
C ARG A 323 3.16 -57.09 -29.26
N LEU A 324 2.63 -56.96 -28.05
CA LEU A 324 2.44 -58.10 -27.15
C LEU A 324 1.44 -59.11 -27.71
N LEU A 325 0.35 -58.67 -28.34
CA LEU A 325 -0.60 -59.58 -29.00
C LEU A 325 0.06 -60.37 -30.13
N ALA A 326 0.90 -59.74 -30.95
CA ALA A 326 1.64 -60.43 -32.02
C ALA A 326 2.59 -61.49 -31.42
N LEU A 327 3.39 -61.13 -30.43
CA LEU A 327 4.27 -62.07 -29.73
C LEU A 327 3.50 -63.23 -29.08
N LYS A 328 2.28 -62.98 -28.59
CA LYS A 328 1.43 -64.03 -28.01
C LYS A 328 1.03 -65.07 -29.05
N VAL A 329 0.65 -64.63 -30.26
CA VAL A 329 0.33 -65.53 -31.38
C VAL A 329 1.54 -66.36 -31.74
N ASP A 330 2.71 -65.73 -31.92
CA ASP A 330 3.96 -66.42 -32.25
C ASP A 330 4.34 -67.46 -31.18
N ILE A 331 4.15 -67.13 -29.90
CA ILE A 331 4.37 -68.06 -28.79
C ILE A 331 3.40 -69.23 -28.86
N ASP A 332 2.10 -68.98 -29.03
CA ASP A 332 1.08 -70.02 -29.02
C ASP A 332 1.18 -70.98 -30.21
N GLU A 333 1.67 -70.51 -31.36
CA GLU A 333 1.93 -71.36 -32.53
C GLU A 333 3.08 -72.35 -32.29
N VAL A 334 4.08 -71.96 -31.49
CA VAL A 334 5.28 -72.78 -31.24
C VAL A 334 5.17 -73.57 -29.92
N TYR A 335 4.34 -73.10 -28.99
CA TYR A 335 4.19 -73.65 -27.65
C TYR A 335 2.78 -74.20 -27.42
N ASP A 336 2.61 -75.51 -27.61
CA ASP A 336 1.37 -76.20 -27.25
C ASP A 336 1.36 -76.53 -25.74
N LYS A 337 0.57 -75.76 -24.99
CA LYS A 337 0.35 -75.91 -23.54
C LYS A 337 -0.16 -77.31 -23.16
N LYS A 338 -0.78 -78.08 -24.08
CA LYS A 338 -1.26 -79.46 -23.83
C LYS A 338 -0.13 -80.50 -23.82
N SER A 339 0.92 -80.32 -24.63
CA SER A 339 1.98 -81.33 -24.80
C SER A 339 2.87 -81.57 -23.56
N VAL A 340 2.91 -80.63 -22.61
CA VAL A 340 3.76 -80.72 -21.40
C VAL A 340 3.02 -81.40 -20.23
N LEU A 341 1.69 -81.43 -20.23
CA LEU A 341 0.91 -82.11 -19.20
C LEU A 341 0.82 -83.63 -19.42
N ASP A 342 0.97 -84.11 -20.65
CA ASP A 342 0.97 -85.55 -20.99
C ASP A 342 2.36 -86.22 -20.82
N GLY A 343 3.41 -85.43 -20.57
CA GLY A 343 4.79 -85.92 -20.37
C GLY A 343 5.12 -86.41 -18.96
N ILE A 344 4.19 -86.31 -18.00
CA ILE A 344 4.34 -86.85 -16.65
C ILE A 344 3.41 -88.06 -16.52
N SER A 345 3.79 -89.17 -17.16
CA SER A 345 3.23 -90.47 -16.79
C SER A 345 3.86 -90.92 -15.46
N PRO A 346 3.07 -91.27 -14.42
CA PRO A 346 3.63 -91.90 -13.23
C PRO A 346 4.21 -93.27 -13.58
N PRO A 347 5.31 -93.72 -12.93
CA PRO A 347 5.86 -95.04 -13.16
C PRO A 347 4.80 -96.10 -12.83
N GLY A 348 4.56 -97.01 -13.77
CA GLY A 348 3.57 -98.06 -13.66
C GLY A 348 3.78 -98.93 -12.42
N SER A 349 2.70 -99.14 -11.68
CA SER A 349 2.54 -100.29 -10.80
C SER A 349 2.29 -101.52 -11.68
N GLY A 350 3.31 -102.35 -11.87
CA GLY A 350 3.16 -103.70 -12.38
C GLY A 350 2.93 -104.65 -11.21
N ASP A 351 1.81 -105.37 -11.25
CA ASP A 351 1.59 -106.64 -10.54
C ASP A 351 2.48 -107.75 -11.11
#